data_AF-A0A2T1MYR1-F1
#
_entry.id   AF-A0A2T1MYR1-F1
#
_cell.length_a   1.000
_cell.length_b   1.000
_cell.length_c   1.000
_cell.angle_alpha   90.00
_cell.angle_beta   90.00
_cell.angle_gamma   90.00
#
_symmetry.space_group_name_H-M   'P 1'
#
loop_
_entity.id
_entity.type
_entity.pdbx_description
1 polymer ?
#
loop_
_entity_poly.entity_id
_entity_poly.type
_entity_poly.pdbx_seq_one_letter_code
_entity_poly.pdbx_strand_id
1 'polypeptide(L)'
;MSKINYQALRERYSPAPVPKCPICCEEMSIQRISGAQVVYGCSGYGDDGDFKIGRTLADEHYEKSRVTVLDVGDPEVLALLDWLETKDNRIAELEKIATDYALKFQKAQDALKYAALLHSRSAQLQD
;
A
#
# COMPACT_ATOMS: atom_id res chain seq x y z
N MET A 1 2.87 9.96 -20.74
CA MET A 1 2.18 9.81 -19.44
C MET A 1 3.13 10.27 -18.36
N SER A 2 2.70 11.18 -17.47
CA SER A 2 3.49 11.48 -16.28
C SER A 2 3.61 10.21 -15.43
N LYS A 3 4.77 10.01 -14.79
CA LYS A 3 4.94 8.91 -13.86
C LYS A 3 3.99 9.14 -12.68
N ILE A 4 2.97 8.29 -12.56
CA ILE A 4 2.04 8.35 -11.43
C ILE A 4 2.85 8.03 -10.17
N ASN A 5 2.74 8.91 -9.17
CA ASN A 5 3.37 8.68 -7.88
C ASN A 5 2.42 7.86 -7.00
N TYR A 6 2.58 6.54 -7.00
CA TYR A 6 1.75 5.63 -6.20
C TYR A 6 1.86 5.89 -4.70
N GLN A 7 3.01 6.34 -4.20
CA GLN A 7 3.17 6.70 -2.79
C GLN A 7 2.28 7.90 -2.42
N ALA A 8 2.26 8.93 -3.26
CA ALA A 8 1.37 10.08 -3.05
C ALA A 8 -0.13 9.71 -3.16
N LEU A 9 -0.48 8.66 -3.92
CA LEU A 9 -1.84 8.12 -3.95
C LEU A 9 -2.17 7.38 -2.66
N ARG A 10 -1.25 6.53 -2.16
CA ARG A 10 -1.42 5.84 -0.87
C ARG A 10 -1.66 6.83 0.26
N GLU A 11 -0.85 7.88 0.35
CA GLU A 11 -1.01 8.93 1.37
C GLU A 11 -2.35 9.66 1.26
N ARG A 12 -2.81 9.96 0.03
CA ARG A 12 -4.06 10.67 -0.19
C ARG A 12 -5.30 9.88 0.20
N TYR A 13 -5.31 8.58 -0.07
CA TYR A 13 -6.43 7.69 0.22
C TYR A 13 -6.25 6.93 1.53
N SER A 14 -5.21 7.25 2.30
CA SER A 14 -5.09 6.78 3.68
C SER A 14 -6.15 7.45 4.56
N PRO A 15 -6.70 6.76 5.57
CA PRO A 15 -7.61 7.36 6.52
C PRO A 15 -7.01 8.61 7.16
N ALA A 16 -7.80 9.67 7.31
CA ALA A 16 -7.35 10.86 8.00
C ALA A 16 -6.96 10.53 9.46
N PRO A 17 -5.80 11.00 9.96
CA PRO A 17 -5.39 10.73 11.33
C PRO A 17 -6.36 11.40 12.32
N VAL A 18 -6.51 10.78 13.49
CA VAL A 18 -7.32 11.33 14.57
C VAL A 18 -6.71 12.66 15.04
N PRO A 19 -7.46 13.78 15.02
CA PRO A 19 -6.96 15.06 15.46
C PRO A 19 -6.80 15.09 16.98
N LYS A 20 -5.89 15.96 17.44
CA LYS A 20 -5.72 16.29 18.85
C LYS A 20 -6.59 17.48 19.23
N CYS A 21 -7.13 17.46 20.44
CA CYS A 21 -7.93 18.55 20.97
C CYS A 21 -7.09 19.83 21.08
N PRO A 22 -7.54 20.97 20.54
CA PRO A 22 -6.78 22.22 20.63
C PRO A 22 -6.70 22.80 22.06
N ILE A 23 -7.49 22.27 23.00
CA ILE A 23 -7.58 22.76 24.38
C ILE A 23 -6.72 21.91 25.33
N CYS A 24 -6.86 20.58 25.30
CA CYS A 24 -6.13 19.66 26.18
C CYS A 24 -5.05 18.81 25.48
N CYS A 25 -4.90 18.90 24.16
CA CYS A 25 -3.93 18.14 23.36
C CYS A 25 -4.07 16.61 23.38
N GLU A 26 -5.13 16.08 23.99
CA GLU A 26 -5.47 14.65 23.96
C GLU A 26 -6.06 14.24 22.61
N GLU A 27 -5.94 12.95 22.26
CA GLU A 27 -6.61 12.40 21.08
C GLU A 27 -8.12 12.49 21.23
N MET A 28 -8.77 12.92 20.16
CA MET A 28 -10.21 13.14 20.14
C MET A 28 -10.94 11.86 19.74
N SER A 29 -12.22 11.76 20.10
CA SER A 29 -13.08 10.66 19.64
C SER A 29 -14.05 11.14 18.57
N ILE A 30 -14.47 10.22 17.71
CA ILE A 30 -15.50 10.46 16.70
C ILE A 30 -16.83 10.70 17.41
N GLN A 31 -17.44 11.86 17.16
CA GLN A 31 -18.76 12.22 17.68
C GLN A 31 -19.86 11.99 16.65
N ARG A 32 -19.51 12.14 15.36
CA ARG A 32 -20.45 11.93 14.25
C ARG A 32 -19.71 11.65 12.95
N ILE A 33 -20.25 10.74 12.15
CA ILE A 33 -19.85 10.51 10.76
C ILE A 33 -21.05 10.87 9.86
N SER A 34 -20.81 11.65 8.82
CA SER A 34 -21.82 12.04 7.82
C SER A 34 -21.19 12.02 6.44
N GLY A 35 -21.21 10.85 5.78
CA GLY A 35 -20.44 10.63 4.57
C GLY A 35 -18.95 10.79 4.85
N ALA A 36 -18.25 11.58 4.02
CA ALA A 36 -16.82 11.89 4.20
C ALA A 36 -16.53 12.87 5.35
N GLN A 37 -17.54 13.52 5.94
CA GLN A 37 -17.32 14.45 7.05
C GLN A 37 -17.34 13.71 8.38
N VAL A 38 -16.23 13.75 9.09
CA VAL A 38 -16.06 13.19 10.43
C VAL A 38 -15.90 14.32 11.43
N VAL A 39 -16.78 14.37 12.42
CA VAL A 39 -16.71 15.33 13.52
C VAL A 39 -16.02 14.66 14.69
N TYR A 40 -14.89 15.21 15.08
CA TYR A 40 -14.15 14.83 16.27
C TYR A 40 -14.49 15.78 17.43
N GLY A 41 -14.49 15.27 18.65
CA GLY A 41 -14.70 16.05 19.88
C GLY A 41 -14.05 15.38 21.09
N CYS A 42 -13.77 16.17 22.15
CA CYS A 42 -13.37 15.63 23.44
C CYS A 42 -14.62 15.28 24.26
N SER A 43 -14.87 14.00 24.50
CA SER A 43 -16.11 13.48 25.09
C SER A 43 -16.28 13.81 26.58
N GLY A 44 -15.22 14.22 27.27
CA GLY A 44 -15.23 14.52 28.71
C GLY A 44 -15.19 13.28 29.62
N TYR A 45 -15.32 12.08 29.05
CA TYR A 45 -15.18 10.82 29.77
C TYR A 45 -13.70 10.50 30.04
N GLY A 46 -13.43 9.96 31.23
CA GLY A 46 -12.18 9.31 31.60
C GLY A 46 -12.14 7.86 31.12
N ASP A 47 -11.00 7.21 31.35
CA ASP A 47 -10.76 5.83 30.95
C ASP A 47 -11.61 4.81 31.74
N ASP A 48 -12.13 5.23 32.90
CA ASP A 48 -13.02 4.48 33.77
C ASP A 48 -14.50 4.53 33.33
N GLY A 49 -14.82 5.35 32.33
CA GLY A 49 -16.19 5.57 31.87
C GLY A 49 -16.96 6.60 32.68
N ASP A 50 -16.36 7.18 33.72
CA ASP A 50 -16.91 8.33 34.44
C ASP A 50 -16.46 9.64 33.79
N PHE A 51 -17.09 10.76 34.15
CA PHE A 51 -16.62 12.07 33.68
C PHE A 51 -15.31 12.45 34.36
N LYS A 52 -14.36 12.99 33.58
CA LYS A 52 -13.16 13.62 34.14
C LYS A 52 -13.57 14.73 35.10
N ILE A 53 -12.71 15.01 36.09
CA ILE A 53 -12.99 16.03 37.12
C ILE A 53 -13.35 17.37 36.46
N GLY A 54 -14.50 17.93 36.84
CA GLY A 54 -14.99 19.21 36.31
C GLY A 54 -15.55 19.14 34.88
N ARG A 55 -15.72 17.94 34.31
CA ARG A 55 -16.36 17.73 33.00
C ARG A 55 -17.80 17.26 33.18
N THR A 56 -18.63 17.57 32.20
CA THR A 56 -19.99 17.06 32.09
C THR A 56 -20.32 16.75 30.63
N LEU A 57 -21.47 16.14 30.39
CA LEU A 57 -21.94 15.89 29.04
C LEU A 57 -22.12 17.21 28.27
N ALA A 58 -21.51 17.29 27.08
CA ALA A 58 -21.61 18.45 26.20
C ALA A 58 -21.24 19.80 26.86
N ASP A 59 -20.24 19.79 27.74
CA ASP A 59 -19.73 21.00 28.35
C ASP A 59 -19.01 21.95 27.37
N GLU A 60 -18.64 23.13 27.86
CA GLU A 60 -17.96 24.16 27.08
C GLU A 60 -16.69 23.63 26.39
N HIS A 61 -15.97 22.72 27.04
CA HIS A 61 -14.81 22.10 26.42
C HIS A 61 -15.21 21.16 25.29
N TYR A 62 -16.24 20.32 25.45
CA TYR A 62 -16.78 19.53 24.34
C TYR A 62 -17.14 20.45 23.16
N GLU A 63 -17.91 21.51 23.39
CA GLU A 63 -18.35 22.43 22.34
C GLU A 63 -17.18 23.09 21.61
N LYS A 64 -16.21 23.65 22.36
CA LYS A 64 -15.05 24.34 21.81
C LYS A 64 -14.01 23.40 21.21
N SER A 65 -14.00 22.13 21.60
CA SER A 65 -13.04 21.15 21.08
C SER A 65 -13.40 20.64 19.68
N ARG A 66 -14.65 20.80 19.22
CA ARG A 66 -15.12 20.13 18.01
C ARG A 66 -14.35 20.55 16.75
N VAL A 67 -13.89 19.56 16.00
CA VAL A 67 -13.22 19.73 14.71
C VAL A 67 -13.89 18.84 13.68
N THR A 68 -14.18 19.38 12.49
CA THR A 68 -14.67 18.61 11.36
C THR A 68 -13.53 18.33 10.41
N VAL A 69 -13.27 17.05 10.15
CA VAL A 69 -12.28 16.57 9.19
C VAL A 69 -13.02 15.96 8.00
N LEU A 70 -12.53 16.24 6.79
CA LEU A 70 -12.96 15.54 5.60
C LEU A 70 -12.07 14.31 5.41
N ASP A 71 -12.61 13.14 5.72
CA ASP A 71 -11.95 11.87 5.48
C ASP A 71 -12.30 11.38 4.06
N VAL A 72 -11.33 11.52 3.17
CA VAL A 72 -11.40 11.04 1.78
C VAL A 72 -10.64 9.71 1.60
N GLY A 73 -10.28 9.07 2.72
CA GLY A 73 -9.66 7.76 2.71
C GLY A 73 -10.54 6.73 2.01
N ASP A 74 -9.94 5.90 1.16
CA ASP A 74 -10.65 4.87 0.42
C ASP A 74 -9.87 3.54 0.50
N PRO A 75 -10.34 2.57 1.31
CA PRO A 75 -9.66 1.30 1.48
C PRO A 75 -9.64 0.46 0.18
N GLU A 76 -10.62 0.63 -0.72
CA GLU A 76 -10.65 -0.10 -1.99
C GLU A 76 -9.54 0.40 -2.92
N VAL A 77 -9.28 1.71 -2.93
CA VAL A 77 -8.16 2.28 -3.69
C VAL A 77 -6.82 1.79 -3.13
N LEU A 78 -6.66 1.72 -1.80
CA LEU A 78 -5.44 1.17 -1.19
C LEU A 78 -5.23 -0.31 -1.55
N ALA A 79 -6.29 -1.12 -1.49
CA ALA A 79 -6.24 -2.52 -1.89
C ALA A 79 -5.88 -2.69 -3.37
N LEU A 80 -6.37 -1.81 -4.24
CA LEU A 80 -6.00 -1.80 -5.66
C LEU A 80 -4.51 -1.50 -5.86
N LEU A 81 -3.94 -0.57 -5.07
CA LEU A 81 -2.51 -0.26 -5.11
C LEU A 81 -1.66 -1.43 -4.62
N ASP A 82 -2.07 -2.13 -3.56
CA ASP A 82 -1.41 -3.36 -3.08
C ASP A 82 -1.42 -4.47 -4.12
N TRP A 83 -2.55 -4.65 -4.79
CA TRP A 83 -2.70 -5.63 -5.85
C TRP A 83 -1.81 -5.30 -7.06
N LEU A 84 -1.70 -4.02 -7.42
CA LEU A 84 -0.85 -3.58 -8.51
C LEU A 84 0.63 -3.86 -8.20
N GLU A 85 1.08 -3.52 -6.99
CA GLU A 85 2.45 -3.81 -6.53
C GLU A 85 2.75 -5.31 -6.53
N THR A 86 1.78 -6.12 -6.09
CA THR A 86 1.88 -7.59 -6.13
C THR A 86 2.03 -8.10 -7.57
N LYS A 87 1.29 -7.53 -8.52
CA LYS A 87 1.39 -7.89 -9.94
C LYS A 87 2.73 -7.50 -10.54
N ASP A 88 3.22 -6.29 -10.26
CA ASP A 88 4.52 -5.84 -10.75
C ASP A 88 5.65 -6.73 -10.23
N ASN A 89 5.61 -7.12 -8.96
CA ASN A 89 6.54 -8.07 -8.38
C ASN A 89 6.48 -9.45 -9.07
N ARG A 90 5.27 -9.94 -9.37
CA ARG A 90 5.09 -11.22 -10.08
C ARG A 90 5.60 -11.15 -11.52
N ILE A 91 5.40 -10.04 -12.21
CA ILE A 91 5.93 -9.83 -13.56
C ILE A 91 7.46 -9.86 -13.52
N ALA A 92 8.09 -9.12 -12.61
CA ALA A 92 9.54 -9.10 -12.47
C ALA A 92 10.13 -10.49 -12.17
N GLU A 93 9.46 -11.29 -11.34
CA GLU A 93 9.85 -12.68 -11.08
C GLU A 93 9.77 -13.54 -12.36
N LEU A 94 8.67 -13.44 -13.11
CA LEU A 94 8.47 -14.17 -14.35
C LEU A 94 9.48 -13.76 -15.44
N GLU A 95 9.81 -12.48 -15.53
CA GLU A 95 10.84 -11.97 -16.46
C GLU A 95 12.22 -12.56 -16.14
N LYS A 96 12.57 -12.64 -14.84
CA LYS A 96 13.81 -13.28 -14.40
C LYS A 96 13.83 -14.76 -14.79
N ILE A 97 12.74 -15.48 -14.51
CA ILE A 97 12.60 -16.90 -14.87
C ILE A 97 12.74 -17.08 -16.39
N ALA A 98 12.02 -16.28 -17.18
CA ALA A 98 12.05 -16.36 -18.64
C ALA A 98 13.46 -16.11 -19.18
N THR A 99 14.18 -15.13 -18.62
CA THR A 99 15.58 -14.83 -19.00
C THR A 99 16.52 -16.00 -18.68
N ASP A 100 16.39 -16.59 -17.48
CA ASP A 100 17.19 -17.74 -17.07
C ASP A 100 16.95 -18.96 -17.98
N TYR A 101 15.69 -19.21 -18.35
CA TYR A 101 15.34 -20.29 -19.28
C TYR A 101 15.85 -20.02 -20.69
N ALA A 102 15.73 -18.78 -21.20
CA ALA A 102 16.25 -18.40 -22.50
C ALA A 102 17.77 -18.64 -22.60
N LEU A 103 18.52 -18.31 -21.55
CA LEU A 103 19.96 -18.54 -21.50
C LEU A 103 20.31 -20.04 -21.51
N LYS A 104 19.59 -20.86 -20.73
CA LYS A 104 19.80 -22.32 -20.72
C LYS A 104 19.48 -22.95 -22.07
N PHE A 105 18.41 -22.50 -22.71
CA PHE A 105 18.03 -22.98 -24.04
C PHE A 105 19.08 -22.62 -25.09
N GLN A 106 19.60 -21.39 -25.07
CA GLN A 106 20.67 -20.97 -25.96
C GLN A 106 21.92 -21.85 -25.80
N LYS A 107 22.36 -22.07 -24.56
CA LYS A 107 23.52 -22.95 -24.26
C LYS A 107 23.31 -24.38 -24.76
N ALA A 108 22.10 -24.93 -24.60
CA ALA A 108 21.76 -26.26 -25.08
C ALA A 108 21.78 -26.34 -26.62
N GLN A 109 21.23 -25.32 -27.30
CA GLN A 109 21.31 -25.23 -28.75
C GLN A 109 22.75 -25.15 -29.26
N ASP A 110 23.59 -24.34 -28.61
CA ASP A 110 24.99 -24.18 -29.01
C ASP A 110 25.79 -25.47 -28.81
N ALA A 111 25.54 -26.19 -27.70
CA ALA A 111 26.14 -27.51 -27.46
C ALA A 111 25.70 -28.54 -28.52
N LEU A 112 24.42 -28.55 -28.90
CA LEU A 112 23.89 -29.43 -29.94
C LEU A 112 24.51 -29.13 -31.32
N LYS A 113 24.63 -27.85 -31.67
CA LYS A 113 25.29 -27.42 -32.93
C LYS A 113 26.75 -27.88 -32.96
N TYR A 114 27.47 -27.68 -31.85
CA TYR A 114 28.86 -28.12 -31.75
C TYR A 114 29.01 -29.64 -31.91
N ALA A 115 28.16 -30.42 -31.24
CA ALA A 115 28.15 -31.88 -31.37
C ALA A 115 27.86 -32.34 -32.82
N ALA A 116 26.90 -31.70 -33.50
CA ALA A 116 26.58 -32.01 -34.89
C ALA A 116 27.76 -31.71 -35.85
N LEU A 117 28.46 -30.58 -35.65
CA LEU A 117 29.63 -30.23 -36.45
C LEU A 117 30.79 -31.22 -36.27
N LEU A 118 31.04 -31.66 -35.03
CA LEU A 118 32.06 -32.67 -34.75
C LEU A 118 31.74 -34.00 -35.44
N HIS A 119 30.49 -34.46 -35.35
CA HIS A 119 30.05 -35.70 -36.00
C HIS A 119 30.22 -35.64 -37.53
N SER A 120 29.84 -34.53 -38.16
CA SER A 120 30.03 -34.33 -39.60
C SER A 120 31.50 -34.34 -40.00
N ARG A 121 32.38 -33.74 -39.18
CA ARG A 121 33.83 -33.73 -39.45
C ARG A 121 34.47 -35.10 -39.26
N SER A 122 34.03 -35.89 -38.29
CA SER A 122 34.53 -37.27 -38.13
C SER A 122 34.10 -38.18 -39.29
N ALA A 123 32.89 -38.00 -39.83
CA ALA A 123 32.42 -38.77 -40.98
C ALA A 123 33.24 -38.48 -42.25
N GLN A 124 33.65 -37.22 -42.47
CA GLN A 124 34.48 -36.82 -43.62
C GLN A 124 35.92 -37.33 -43.59
N LEU A 125 36.42 -37.83 -42.46
CA LEU A 125 37.80 -38.35 -42.32
C LEU A 125 37.88 -39.87 -42.47
N GLN A 126 36.75 -40.55 -42.68
CA GLN A 126 36.66 -42.01 -42.81
C GLN A 126 36.44 -42.48 -44.25
N ASP A 127 36.28 -41.55 -45.20
CA ASP A 127 36.31 -41.77 -46.66
C ASP A 127 37.67 -41.33 -47.24
#